data_AF-A0A399WHY9-F1
#
_entry.id   AF-A0A399WHY9-F1
#
_cell.length_a   1.000
_cell.length_b   1.000
_cell.length_c   1.000
_cell.angle_alpha   90.00
_cell.angle_beta   90.00
_cell.angle_gamma   90.00
#
_symmetry.space_group_name_H-M   'P 1'
#
loop_
_entity.id
_entity.type
_entity.pdbx_description
1 polymer ?
#
loop_
_entity_poly.entity_id
_entity_poly.type
_entity_poly.pdbx_seq_one_letter_code
_entity_poly.pdbx_strand_id
1 'polypeptide(L)'
;MNNMRNNLKTINFDKIGLSEKKYERLCSMVFSCIPSSILMFDRNLRVIIANKNFLEKSRRTEYETIGKHVDEIFPSVILQYTQLSERIRTVFKGGVGDRGREMYYRSPGLPTRVYYYNLTPLIDDQGIVENVMLIMDDITQQVSLREKVRQTERHLASVVESANDIVTSLDPKGMILTWNNAAERISGYIERELVSKPLTTIFVDAQKATLVSIIEGLSKGKMVKHIELGLITKMGKIIPISWSFALMRDDAQMVVGIVGVGQDLSERRELEAQLFHSAKLASLGVMAGGIAHEIRNPLGISSAAAQLLLEYPENESLRKECAQKIYSGIKRASQIIEELLKFSHPSKGQFEPTNINDAVVETLNLIEKQLVLTRIEIKKNLDSHIPVITAERNLLKQAFLNMLLNAANAMPDGGILTITTETDGKNSVMVIFKDTGRGISAENIDKIFDPFFTTMPVGKGTGLGLSITYSIIKHHEGTIHVESTAGKGTTFTIKLPIKKKINSEEGCNV
;
A
#
# COMPACT_ATOMS: atom_id res chain seq x y z
N MET A 1 -69.74 -17.35 20.03
CA MET A 1 -69.86 -18.69 20.67
C MET A 1 -70.94 -19.60 20.07
N ASN A 2 -71.80 -19.16 19.11
CA ASN A 2 -72.83 -20.05 18.53
C ASN A 2 -72.44 -20.76 17.22
N ASN A 3 -71.35 -20.38 16.52
CA ASN A 3 -70.93 -21.04 15.27
C ASN A 3 -69.96 -22.22 15.44
N MET A 4 -69.32 -22.41 16.61
CA MET A 4 -68.44 -23.57 16.84
C MET A 4 -69.20 -24.89 17.05
N ARG A 5 -70.52 -24.86 17.24
CA ARG A 5 -71.31 -26.06 17.56
C ARG A 5 -71.59 -26.99 16.39
N ASN A 6 -71.49 -26.51 15.14
CA ASN A 6 -71.88 -27.32 13.98
C ASN A 6 -70.78 -28.20 13.37
N ASN A 7 -69.49 -27.95 13.68
CA ASN A 7 -68.36 -28.72 13.11
C ASN A 7 -67.79 -29.81 14.05
N LEU A 8 -68.43 -30.06 15.20
CA LEU A 8 -68.02 -31.10 16.15
C LEU A 8 -68.37 -32.53 15.71
N LYS A 9 -69.07 -32.71 14.57
CA LYS A 9 -69.52 -34.02 14.10
C LYS A 9 -68.41 -34.91 13.52
N THR A 10 -67.18 -34.41 13.38
CA THR A 10 -66.07 -35.13 12.72
C THR A 10 -64.96 -35.55 13.68
N ILE A 11 -65.01 -35.14 14.95
CA ILE A 11 -63.97 -35.45 15.96
C ILE A 11 -64.47 -36.59 16.85
N ASN A 12 -63.82 -37.75 16.74
CA ASN A 12 -64.13 -38.89 17.61
C ASN A 12 -63.44 -38.70 18.98
N PHE A 13 -64.16 -38.09 19.92
CA PHE A 13 -63.69 -37.79 21.27
C PHE A 13 -63.28 -39.03 22.09
N ASP A 14 -63.89 -40.20 21.81
CA ASP A 14 -63.55 -41.47 22.46
C ASP A 14 -62.16 -41.98 22.04
N LYS A 15 -61.73 -41.69 20.82
CA LYS A 15 -60.38 -42.04 20.31
C LYS A 15 -59.27 -41.17 20.92
N ILE A 16 -59.60 -39.97 21.41
CA ILE A 16 -58.64 -38.96 21.90
C ILE A 16 -58.66 -38.88 23.45
N GLY A 17 -59.62 -39.55 24.11
CA GLY A 17 -59.71 -39.58 25.57
C GLY A 17 -60.03 -38.22 26.22
N LEU A 18 -60.58 -37.27 25.44
CA LEU A 18 -60.88 -35.92 25.89
C LEU A 18 -62.39 -35.66 25.80
N SER A 19 -62.97 -35.12 26.88
CA SER A 19 -64.31 -34.54 26.82
C SER A 19 -64.31 -33.29 25.93
N GLU A 20 -65.43 -33.00 25.27
CA GLU A 20 -65.65 -31.78 24.45
C GLU A 20 -65.14 -30.49 25.13
N LYS A 21 -65.51 -30.25 26.39
CA LYS A 21 -65.03 -29.09 27.18
C LYS A 21 -63.49 -29.03 27.35
N LYS A 22 -62.83 -30.18 27.45
CA LYS A 22 -61.35 -30.25 27.56
C LYS A 22 -60.70 -29.95 26.20
N TYR A 23 -61.32 -30.41 25.11
CA TYR A 23 -60.85 -30.13 23.75
C TYR A 23 -60.99 -28.64 23.39
N GLU A 24 -62.14 -28.02 23.68
CA GLU A 24 -62.34 -26.57 23.50
C GLU A 24 -61.30 -25.75 24.29
N ARG A 25 -61.05 -26.15 25.55
CA ARG A 25 -60.02 -25.52 26.39
C ARG A 25 -58.63 -25.69 25.79
N LEU A 26 -58.30 -26.87 25.27
CA LEU A 26 -57.02 -27.13 24.61
C LEU A 26 -56.84 -26.26 23.36
N CYS A 27 -57.85 -26.17 22.48
CA CYS A 27 -57.82 -25.31 21.29
C CYS A 27 -57.63 -23.83 21.66
N SER A 28 -58.33 -23.35 22.69
CA SER A 28 -58.17 -21.98 23.20
C SER A 28 -56.75 -21.73 23.76
N MET A 29 -56.19 -22.70 24.49
CA MET A 29 -54.80 -22.62 24.98
C MET A 29 -53.79 -22.60 23.83
N VAL A 30 -53.93 -23.49 22.85
CA VAL A 30 -53.06 -23.53 21.67
C VAL A 30 -53.10 -22.19 20.94
N PHE A 31 -54.30 -21.68 20.63
CA PHE A 31 -54.49 -20.40 19.95
C PHE A 31 -53.85 -19.23 20.72
N SER A 32 -53.94 -19.25 22.05
CA SER A 32 -53.36 -18.23 22.93
C SER A 32 -51.83 -18.29 23.01
N CYS A 33 -51.24 -19.47 22.81
CA CYS A 33 -49.79 -19.68 22.89
C CYS A 33 -49.06 -19.47 21.55
N ILE A 34 -49.77 -19.26 20.45
CA ILE A 34 -49.14 -18.99 19.14
C ILE A 34 -48.34 -17.67 19.22
N PRO A 35 -47.04 -17.68 18.86
CA PRO A 35 -46.17 -16.50 18.96
C PRO A 35 -46.46 -15.40 17.92
N SER A 36 -47.32 -15.70 16.94
CA SER A 36 -47.85 -14.80 15.92
C SER A 36 -49.10 -14.09 16.42
N SER A 37 -49.31 -12.85 15.98
CA SER A 37 -50.55 -12.13 16.22
C SER A 37 -51.61 -12.63 15.24
N ILE A 38 -52.75 -13.09 15.74
CA ILE A 38 -53.83 -13.65 14.90
C ILE A 38 -55.12 -12.89 15.12
N LEU A 39 -55.75 -12.50 14.02
CA LEU A 39 -57.10 -11.95 13.96
C LEU A 39 -57.94 -12.78 12.99
N MET A 40 -59.22 -12.94 13.28
CA MET A 40 -60.17 -13.55 12.38
C MET A 40 -61.29 -12.57 12.08
N PHE A 41 -61.63 -12.42 10.81
CA PHE A 41 -62.64 -11.49 10.33
C PHE A 41 -63.87 -12.22 9.80
N ASP A 42 -65.04 -11.61 9.95
CA ASP A 42 -66.26 -11.98 9.26
C ASP A 42 -66.38 -11.29 7.88
N ARG A 43 -67.45 -11.60 7.13
CA ARG A 43 -67.72 -11.00 5.80
C ARG A 43 -67.93 -9.49 5.81
N ASN A 44 -68.25 -8.92 6.97
CA ASN A 44 -68.42 -7.49 7.19
C ASN A 44 -67.11 -6.82 7.67
N LEU A 45 -65.98 -7.54 7.61
CA LEU A 45 -64.66 -7.09 8.07
C LEU A 45 -64.62 -6.75 9.56
N ARG A 46 -65.48 -7.36 10.37
CA ARG A 46 -65.44 -7.24 11.83
C ARG A 46 -64.61 -8.36 12.41
N VAL A 47 -63.79 -8.04 13.43
CA VAL A 47 -63.00 -9.03 14.13
C VAL A 47 -63.93 -9.92 14.97
N ILE A 48 -63.88 -11.22 14.77
CA ILE A 48 -64.63 -12.19 15.56
C ILE A 48 -63.78 -12.86 16.63
N ILE A 49 -62.47 -13.01 16.39
CA ILE A 49 -61.52 -13.60 17.32
C ILE A 49 -60.19 -12.86 17.19
N ALA A 50 -59.52 -12.62 18.32
CA ALA A 50 -58.14 -12.14 18.41
C ALA A 50 -57.38 -13.02 19.42
N ASN A 51 -56.15 -13.40 19.12
CA ASN A 51 -55.35 -14.15 20.09
C ASN A 51 -54.66 -13.24 21.12
N LYS A 52 -54.23 -13.83 22.24
CA LYS A 52 -53.53 -13.14 23.31
C LYS A 52 -52.31 -12.34 22.82
N ASN A 53 -51.53 -12.91 21.89
CA ASN A 53 -50.34 -12.26 21.33
C ASN A 53 -50.67 -10.93 20.64
N PHE A 54 -51.74 -10.89 19.83
CA PHE A 54 -52.20 -9.66 19.19
C PHE A 54 -52.61 -8.60 20.22
N LEU A 55 -53.41 -8.98 21.21
CA LEU A 55 -53.93 -8.07 22.23
C LEU A 55 -52.80 -7.44 23.05
N GLU A 56 -51.83 -8.26 23.48
CA GLU A 56 -50.66 -7.79 24.24
C GLU A 56 -49.76 -6.86 23.41
N LYS A 57 -49.44 -7.23 22.16
CA LYS A 57 -48.56 -6.42 21.30
C LYS A 57 -49.21 -5.12 20.84
N SER A 58 -50.53 -5.12 20.62
CA SER A 58 -51.28 -3.93 20.23
C SER A 58 -51.71 -3.07 21.43
N ARG A 59 -51.56 -3.58 22.67
CA ARG A 59 -52.07 -2.98 23.92
C ARG A 59 -53.57 -2.70 23.87
N ARG A 60 -54.34 -3.66 23.35
CA ARG A 60 -55.81 -3.58 23.25
C ARG A 60 -56.44 -4.66 24.11
N THR A 61 -57.64 -4.38 24.60
CA THR A 61 -58.46 -5.39 25.27
C THR A 61 -59.30 -6.17 24.24
N GLU A 62 -59.82 -7.33 24.63
CA GLU A 62 -60.79 -8.07 23.80
C GLU A 62 -62.02 -7.22 23.48
N TYR A 63 -62.51 -6.43 24.44
CA TYR A 63 -63.67 -5.56 24.29
C TYR A 63 -63.46 -4.46 23.22
N GLU A 64 -62.25 -3.92 23.13
CA GLU A 64 -61.88 -2.91 22.13
C GLU A 64 -61.51 -3.49 20.77
N THR A 65 -61.49 -4.82 20.66
CA THR A 65 -61.01 -5.53 19.46
C THR A 65 -62.12 -6.36 18.81
N ILE A 66 -62.82 -7.20 19.57
CA ILE A 66 -63.87 -8.10 19.05
C ILE A 66 -65.13 -7.28 18.70
N GLY A 67 -65.73 -7.59 17.55
CA GLY A 67 -66.90 -6.91 16.98
C GLY A 67 -66.59 -5.59 16.26
N LYS A 68 -65.37 -5.06 16.43
CA LYS A 68 -64.93 -3.82 15.78
C LYS A 68 -64.57 -4.06 14.33
N HIS A 69 -64.82 -3.04 13.50
CA HIS A 69 -64.44 -3.08 12.10
C HIS A 69 -62.91 -2.98 11.94
N VAL A 70 -62.34 -3.58 10.90
CA VAL A 70 -60.88 -3.56 10.63
C VAL A 70 -60.29 -2.14 10.65
N ASP A 71 -61.07 -1.14 10.22
CA ASP A 71 -60.70 0.28 10.22
C ASP A 71 -60.59 0.90 11.62
N GLU A 72 -61.24 0.32 12.63
CA GLU A 72 -61.11 0.71 14.03
C GLU A 72 -59.88 0.06 14.70
N ILE A 73 -59.39 -1.05 14.13
CA ILE A 73 -58.26 -1.83 14.67
C ILE A 73 -56.93 -1.30 14.15
N PHE A 74 -56.84 -1.03 12.85
CA PHE A 74 -55.63 -0.57 12.20
C PHE A 74 -55.75 0.91 11.79
N PRO A 75 -54.69 1.72 11.99
CA PRO A 75 -54.66 3.09 11.50
C PRO A 75 -54.93 3.19 10.00
N SER A 76 -55.63 4.25 9.57
CA SER A 76 -56.01 4.49 8.17
C SER A 76 -54.82 4.48 7.21
N VAL A 77 -53.67 5.03 7.60
CA VAL A 77 -52.43 5.04 6.80
C VAL A 77 -51.97 3.63 6.45
N ILE A 78 -52.08 2.70 7.41
CA ILE A 78 -51.68 1.31 7.21
C ILE A 78 -52.65 0.62 6.26
N LEU A 79 -53.95 0.85 6.42
CA LEU A 79 -54.98 0.26 5.57
C LEU A 79 -54.88 0.78 4.13
N GLN A 80 -54.53 2.05 3.94
CA GLN A 80 -54.29 2.63 2.62
C GLN A 80 -53.06 2.00 1.94
N TYR A 81 -51.93 1.91 2.64
CA TYR A 81 -50.70 1.36 2.06
C TYR A 81 -50.79 -0.14 1.78
N THR A 82 -51.39 -0.89 2.70
CA THR A 82 -51.48 -2.35 2.61
C THR A 82 -52.67 -2.84 1.80
N GLN A 83 -53.68 -1.99 1.59
CA GLN A 83 -54.98 -2.32 1.01
C GLN A 83 -55.67 -3.49 1.74
N LEU A 84 -55.42 -3.63 3.05
CA LEU A 84 -55.81 -4.82 3.83
C LEU A 84 -57.31 -5.13 3.73
N SER A 85 -58.18 -4.12 3.81
CA SER A 85 -59.64 -4.30 3.73
C SER A 85 -60.08 -4.91 2.39
N GLU A 86 -59.55 -4.42 1.27
CA GLU A 86 -59.84 -4.96 -0.07
C GLU A 86 -59.24 -6.35 -0.28
N ARG A 87 -58.05 -6.60 0.28
CA ARG A 87 -57.42 -7.92 0.23
C ARG A 87 -58.23 -8.96 1.01
N ILE A 88 -58.73 -8.62 2.20
CA ILE A 88 -59.62 -9.51 2.97
C ILE A 88 -60.90 -9.81 2.16
N ARG A 89 -61.53 -8.80 1.55
CA ARG A 89 -62.71 -8.99 0.68
C ARG A 89 -62.40 -9.90 -0.50
N THR A 90 -61.21 -9.78 -1.09
CA THR A 90 -60.76 -10.60 -2.22
C THR A 90 -60.59 -12.06 -1.81
N VAL A 91 -60.00 -12.33 -0.64
CA VAL A 91 -59.87 -13.69 -0.08
C VAL A 91 -61.24 -14.31 0.21
N PHE A 92 -62.20 -13.53 0.75
CA PHE A 92 -63.58 -14.00 0.93
C PHE A 92 -64.28 -14.38 -0.38
N LYS A 93 -64.05 -13.63 -1.47
CA LYS A 93 -64.67 -13.90 -2.78
C LYS A 93 -63.99 -15.03 -3.54
N GLY A 94 -62.66 -15.09 -3.48
CA GLY A 94 -61.86 -16.01 -4.29
C GLY A 94 -61.54 -17.33 -3.62
N GLY A 95 -61.61 -17.42 -2.28
CA GLY A 95 -61.25 -18.63 -1.54
C GLY A 95 -59.75 -18.99 -1.59
N VAL A 96 -58.92 -18.11 -2.15
CA VAL A 96 -57.47 -18.27 -2.25
C VAL A 96 -56.80 -17.35 -1.26
N GLY A 97 -55.88 -17.91 -0.45
CA GLY A 97 -55.10 -17.13 0.50
C GLY A 97 -54.18 -16.12 -0.18
N ASP A 98 -53.92 -15.03 0.51
CA ASP A 98 -53.08 -13.96 0.02
C ASP A 98 -51.68 -14.05 0.63
N ARG A 99 -50.66 -14.10 -0.23
CA ARG A 99 -49.27 -14.29 0.17
C ARG A 99 -48.73 -13.09 0.93
N GLY A 100 -47.80 -13.38 1.83
CA GLY A 100 -47.45 -12.43 2.86
C GLY A 100 -46.69 -11.22 2.39
N ARG A 101 -47.00 -10.08 3.03
CA ARG A 101 -46.33 -8.79 2.82
C ARG A 101 -45.85 -8.22 4.14
N GLU A 102 -44.88 -7.32 4.05
CA GLU A 102 -44.43 -6.55 5.20
C GLU A 102 -45.43 -5.42 5.51
N MET A 103 -45.68 -5.20 6.79
CA MET A 103 -46.49 -4.12 7.33
C MET A 103 -45.73 -3.44 8.44
N TYR A 104 -45.45 -2.16 8.25
CA TYR A 104 -44.82 -1.31 9.26
C TYR A 104 -45.91 -0.77 10.16
N TYR A 105 -45.94 -1.23 11.40
CA TYR A 105 -46.96 -0.89 12.36
C TYR A 105 -46.36 -0.17 13.56
N ARG A 106 -46.84 1.04 13.84
CA ARG A 106 -46.48 1.81 15.01
C ARG A 106 -47.73 2.08 15.84
N SER A 107 -47.85 1.38 16.96
CA SER A 107 -48.87 1.70 17.96
C SER A 107 -48.48 2.99 18.72
N PRO A 108 -49.43 3.86 19.10
CA PRO A 108 -49.15 5.06 19.89
C PRO A 108 -48.33 4.74 21.16
N GLY A 109 -47.23 5.47 21.36
CA GLY A 109 -46.35 5.28 22.53
C GLY A 109 -45.43 4.04 22.46
N LEU A 110 -45.41 3.32 21.33
CA LEU A 110 -44.53 2.16 21.11
C LEU A 110 -43.58 2.39 19.92
N PRO A 111 -42.42 1.70 19.90
CA PRO A 111 -41.53 1.69 18.74
C PRO A 111 -42.21 1.01 17.55
N THR A 112 -41.85 1.43 16.34
CA THR A 112 -42.30 0.81 15.09
C THR A 112 -41.89 -0.66 15.07
N ARG A 113 -42.83 -1.54 14.75
CA ARG A 113 -42.60 -2.97 14.49
C ARG A 113 -42.85 -3.28 13.02
N VAL A 114 -42.18 -4.31 12.52
CA VAL A 114 -42.40 -4.83 11.18
C VAL A 114 -43.07 -6.19 11.31
N TYR A 115 -44.26 -6.33 10.75
CA TYR A 115 -44.98 -7.59 10.70
C TYR A 115 -44.95 -8.15 9.28
N TYR A 116 -44.65 -9.43 9.13
CA TYR A 116 -44.96 -10.18 7.91
C TYR A 116 -46.33 -10.81 8.08
N TYR A 117 -47.29 -10.44 7.24
CA TYR A 117 -48.67 -10.88 7.45
C TYR A 117 -49.24 -11.65 6.26
N ASN A 118 -50.00 -12.70 6.55
CA ASN A 118 -50.68 -13.55 5.58
C ASN A 118 -52.20 -13.52 5.81
N LEU A 119 -52.99 -13.66 4.74
CA LEU A 119 -54.44 -13.86 4.84
C LEU A 119 -54.80 -15.27 4.40
N THR A 120 -55.45 -16.02 5.27
CA THR A 120 -55.82 -17.41 5.04
C THR A 120 -57.35 -17.56 5.12
N PRO A 121 -58.01 -18.04 4.05
CA PRO A 121 -59.44 -18.33 4.10
C PRO A 121 -59.68 -19.56 4.97
N LEU A 122 -60.72 -19.49 5.81
CA LEU A 122 -61.24 -20.63 6.55
C LEU A 122 -62.52 -21.07 5.84
N ILE A 123 -62.43 -22.25 5.22
CA ILE A 123 -63.45 -22.80 4.33
C ILE A 123 -64.17 -23.91 5.08
N ASP A 124 -65.50 -23.90 5.02
CA ASP A 124 -66.34 -24.95 5.61
C ASP A 124 -66.40 -26.21 4.74
N ASP A 125 -67.06 -27.26 5.25
CA ASP A 125 -67.21 -28.55 4.55
C ASP A 125 -68.02 -28.43 3.24
N GLN A 126 -68.70 -27.31 2.99
CA GLN A 126 -69.45 -27.02 1.78
C GLN A 126 -68.63 -26.20 0.75
N GLY A 127 -67.37 -25.89 1.06
CA GLY A 127 -66.49 -25.11 0.20
C GLY A 127 -66.71 -23.59 0.29
N ILE A 128 -67.48 -23.12 1.27
CA ILE A 128 -67.78 -21.70 1.46
C ILE A 128 -66.76 -21.09 2.43
N VAL A 129 -66.17 -19.94 2.06
CA VAL A 129 -65.33 -19.17 2.99
C VAL A 129 -66.20 -18.61 4.10
N GLU A 130 -66.08 -19.15 5.31
CA GLU A 130 -66.81 -18.71 6.49
C GLU A 130 -66.13 -17.47 7.07
N ASN A 131 -64.79 -17.50 7.21
CA ASN A 131 -64.01 -16.46 7.84
C ASN A 131 -62.64 -16.27 7.14
N VAL A 132 -61.99 -15.14 7.36
CA VAL A 132 -60.61 -14.90 6.91
C VAL A 132 -59.72 -14.66 8.11
N MET A 133 -58.66 -15.45 8.23
CA MET A 133 -57.66 -15.34 9.27
C MET A 133 -56.49 -14.50 8.79
N LEU A 134 -56.14 -13.47 9.55
CA LEU A 134 -54.93 -12.68 9.42
C LEU A 134 -53.90 -13.17 10.43
N ILE A 135 -52.78 -13.69 9.94
CA ILE A 135 -51.63 -14.05 10.76
C ILE A 135 -50.56 -13.00 10.54
N MET A 136 -49.98 -12.47 11.63
CA MET A 136 -48.93 -11.46 11.61
C MET A 136 -47.73 -11.92 12.44
N ASP A 137 -46.62 -12.22 11.77
CA ASP A 137 -45.35 -12.57 12.40
C ASP A 137 -44.50 -11.32 12.62
N ASP A 138 -44.01 -11.12 13.84
CA ASP A 138 -43.12 -10.00 14.15
C ASP A 138 -41.71 -10.30 13.64
N ILE A 139 -41.31 -9.63 12.56
CA ILE A 139 -40.01 -9.79 11.91
C ILE A 139 -39.08 -8.61 12.19
N THR A 140 -39.40 -7.77 13.18
CA THR A 140 -38.65 -6.54 13.49
C THR A 140 -37.16 -6.81 13.72
N GLN A 141 -36.83 -7.85 14.50
CA GLN A 141 -35.44 -8.23 14.77
C GLN A 141 -34.72 -8.71 13.50
N GLN A 142 -35.40 -9.48 12.64
CA GLN A 142 -34.81 -9.99 11.40
C GLN A 142 -34.50 -8.85 10.42
N VAL A 143 -35.43 -7.91 10.25
CA VAL A 143 -35.24 -6.73 9.40
C VAL A 143 -34.12 -5.84 9.95
N SER A 144 -34.08 -5.61 11.26
CA SER A 144 -33.03 -4.81 11.90
C SER A 144 -31.64 -5.44 11.75
N LEU A 145 -31.51 -6.76 11.96
CA LEU A 145 -30.26 -7.48 11.76
C LEU A 145 -29.80 -7.41 10.30
N ARG A 146 -30.72 -7.64 9.35
CA ARG A 146 -30.43 -7.54 7.91
C ARG A 146 -29.94 -6.15 7.53
N GLU A 147 -30.59 -5.09 8.01
CA GLU A 147 -30.15 -3.73 7.74
C GLU A 147 -28.80 -3.42 8.39
N LYS A 148 -28.54 -3.92 9.59
CA LYS A 148 -27.25 -3.76 10.27
C LYS A 148 -26.11 -4.44 9.52
N VAL A 149 -26.34 -5.65 8.98
CA VAL A 149 -25.37 -6.34 8.11
C VAL A 149 -25.10 -5.49 6.86
N ARG A 150 -26.15 -5.05 6.17
CA ARG A 150 -26.03 -4.22 4.97
C ARG A 150 -25.30 -2.90 5.22
N GLN A 151 -25.55 -2.26 6.36
CA GLN A 151 -24.84 -1.04 6.76
C GLN A 151 -23.36 -1.32 7.00
N THR A 152 -23.04 -2.43 7.65
CA THR A 152 -21.64 -2.83 7.90
C THR A 152 -20.91 -3.13 6.60
N GLU A 153 -21.52 -3.88 5.68
CA GLU A 153 -20.95 -4.16 4.36
C GLU A 153 -20.68 -2.87 3.56
N ARG A 154 -21.65 -1.95 3.53
CA ARG A 154 -21.48 -0.64 2.86
C ARG A 154 -20.38 0.19 3.50
N HIS A 155 -20.28 0.18 4.82
CA HIS A 155 -19.24 0.91 5.52
C HIS A 155 -17.86 0.35 5.17
N LEU A 156 -17.67 -0.98 5.21
CA LEU A 156 -16.41 -1.63 4.84
C LEU A 156 -16.04 -1.38 3.38
N ALA A 157 -16.99 -1.50 2.45
CA ALA A 157 -16.77 -1.16 1.04
C ALA A 157 -16.32 0.29 0.87
N SER A 158 -16.96 1.23 1.57
CA SER A 158 -16.59 2.65 1.53
C SER A 158 -15.17 2.89 2.06
N VAL A 159 -14.75 2.18 3.11
CA VAL A 159 -13.39 2.25 3.64
C VAL A 159 -12.37 1.83 2.58
N VAL A 160 -12.59 0.68 1.93
CA VAL A 160 -11.72 0.17 0.85
C VAL A 160 -11.67 1.14 -0.34
N GLU A 161 -12.82 1.67 -0.74
CA GLU A 161 -12.93 2.61 -1.87
C GLU A 161 -12.31 3.98 -1.61
N SER A 162 -12.21 4.39 -0.34
CA SER A 162 -11.62 5.66 0.07
C SER A 162 -10.11 5.58 0.35
N ALA A 163 -9.53 4.37 0.36
CA ALA A 163 -8.11 4.19 0.59
C ALA A 163 -7.27 4.89 -0.50
N ASN A 164 -6.12 5.45 -0.12
CA ASN A 164 -5.20 6.09 -1.06
C ASN A 164 -4.33 5.10 -1.81
N ASP A 165 -4.07 3.96 -1.19
CA ASP A 165 -3.30 2.86 -1.77
C ASP A 165 -4.21 1.94 -2.60
N ILE A 166 -3.58 1.24 -3.54
CA ILE A 166 -4.23 0.21 -4.34
C ILE A 166 -4.69 -0.90 -3.39
N VAL A 167 -5.97 -1.24 -3.42
CA VAL A 167 -6.52 -2.41 -2.74
C VAL A 167 -7.25 -3.25 -3.76
N THR A 168 -6.85 -4.52 -3.86
CA THR A 168 -7.45 -5.50 -4.77
C THR A 168 -7.59 -6.85 -4.08
N SER A 169 -8.70 -7.54 -4.34
CA SER A 169 -8.83 -8.95 -3.99
C SER A 169 -8.70 -9.81 -5.24
N LEU A 170 -8.07 -10.97 -5.09
CA LEU A 170 -7.91 -11.98 -6.12
C LEU A 170 -8.57 -13.29 -5.70
N ASP A 171 -8.99 -14.09 -6.67
CA ASP A 171 -9.34 -15.49 -6.43
C ASP A 171 -8.08 -16.33 -6.11
N PRO A 172 -8.21 -17.59 -5.67
CA PRO A 172 -7.07 -18.46 -5.41
C PRO A 172 -6.17 -18.75 -6.64
N LYS A 173 -6.61 -18.44 -7.85
CA LYS A 173 -5.84 -18.56 -9.10
C LYS A 173 -5.13 -17.26 -9.50
N GLY A 174 -5.31 -16.17 -8.74
CA GLY A 174 -4.71 -14.87 -9.01
C GLY A 174 -5.50 -13.99 -9.98
N MET A 175 -6.78 -14.27 -10.19
CA MET A 175 -7.68 -13.47 -11.02
C MET A 175 -8.27 -12.31 -10.20
N ILE A 176 -8.28 -11.10 -10.77
CA ILE A 176 -8.77 -9.90 -10.09
C ILE A 176 -10.29 -10.02 -9.86
N LEU A 177 -10.71 -9.86 -8.61
CA LEU A 177 -12.12 -9.84 -8.19
C LEU A 177 -12.61 -8.42 -7.91
N THR A 178 -11.75 -7.56 -7.34
CA THR A 178 -12.09 -6.17 -7.01
C THR A 178 -10.93 -5.23 -7.33
N TRP A 179 -11.24 -3.96 -7.59
CA TRP A 179 -10.26 -2.93 -7.92
C TRP A 179 -10.74 -1.56 -7.42
N ASN A 180 -10.20 -1.10 -6.28
CA ASN A 180 -10.70 0.14 -5.65
C ASN A 180 -10.36 1.42 -6.45
N ASN A 181 -10.99 2.54 -6.08
CA ASN A 181 -10.78 3.85 -6.73
C ASN A 181 -9.31 4.30 -6.82
N ALA A 182 -8.48 3.99 -5.81
CA ALA A 182 -7.05 4.31 -5.88
C ALA A 182 -6.34 3.49 -6.95
N ALA A 183 -6.66 2.21 -7.06
CA ALA A 183 -6.19 1.34 -8.12
C ALA A 183 -6.56 1.88 -9.49
N GLU A 184 -7.79 2.39 -9.68
CA GLU A 184 -8.21 3.04 -10.92
C GLU A 184 -7.40 4.30 -11.22
N ARG A 185 -7.26 5.19 -10.23
CA ARG A 185 -6.55 6.46 -10.37
C ARG A 185 -5.06 6.27 -10.71
N ILE A 186 -4.39 5.33 -10.04
CA ILE A 186 -2.94 5.09 -10.21
C ILE A 186 -2.68 4.33 -11.52
N SER A 187 -3.47 3.29 -11.81
CA SER A 187 -3.23 2.44 -12.99
C SER A 187 -3.84 2.99 -14.29
N GLY A 188 -4.88 3.81 -14.19
CA GLY A 188 -5.67 4.29 -15.33
C GLY A 188 -6.64 3.24 -15.91
N TYR A 189 -6.73 2.05 -15.31
CA TYR A 189 -7.71 1.02 -15.66
C TYR A 189 -8.90 1.08 -14.72
N ILE A 190 -10.10 0.96 -15.26
CA ILE A 190 -11.31 0.84 -14.46
C ILE A 190 -11.59 -0.62 -14.09
N GLU A 191 -12.27 -0.87 -12.98
CA GLU A 191 -12.51 -2.20 -12.42
C GLU A 191 -13.07 -3.18 -13.45
N ARG A 192 -14.11 -2.77 -14.19
CA ARG A 192 -14.75 -3.60 -15.23
C ARG A 192 -13.82 -4.05 -16.35
N GLU A 193 -12.68 -3.38 -16.57
CA GLU A 193 -11.68 -3.77 -17.56
C GLU A 193 -10.73 -4.85 -17.04
N LEU A 194 -10.60 -5.01 -15.72
CA LEU A 194 -9.61 -5.87 -15.06
C LEU A 194 -10.23 -7.05 -14.32
N VAL A 195 -11.47 -6.95 -13.87
CA VAL A 195 -12.17 -8.06 -13.22
C VAL A 195 -12.13 -9.30 -14.11
N SER A 196 -11.86 -10.45 -13.50
CA SER A 196 -11.67 -11.74 -14.16
C SER A 196 -10.48 -11.80 -15.12
N LYS A 197 -9.51 -10.88 -15.02
CA LYS A 197 -8.19 -11.00 -15.65
C LYS A 197 -7.12 -11.35 -14.61
N PRO A 198 -6.04 -12.04 -15.01
CA PRO A 198 -4.93 -12.31 -14.11
C PRO A 198 -4.25 -11.03 -13.65
N LEU A 199 -3.87 -10.92 -12.38
CA LEU A 199 -3.14 -9.75 -11.89
C LEU A 199 -1.81 -9.50 -12.66
N THR A 200 -1.22 -10.54 -13.24
CA THR A 200 0.01 -10.44 -14.05
C THR A 200 -0.14 -9.57 -15.31
N THR A 201 -1.36 -9.27 -15.78
CA THR A 201 -1.55 -8.50 -17.03
C THR A 201 -1.09 -7.05 -16.92
N ILE A 202 -1.00 -6.50 -15.70
CA ILE A 202 -0.62 -5.11 -15.45
C ILE A 202 0.84 -4.97 -14.98
N PHE A 203 1.68 -5.98 -15.18
CA PHE A 203 3.10 -5.96 -14.82
C PHE A 203 4.00 -6.17 -16.04
N VAL A 204 5.23 -5.67 -15.94
CA VAL A 204 6.28 -5.91 -16.94
C VAL A 204 6.61 -7.40 -17.07
N ASP A 205 6.87 -7.86 -18.29
CA ASP A 205 7.07 -9.29 -18.60
C ASP A 205 8.15 -9.94 -17.74
N ALA A 206 9.27 -9.23 -17.53
CA ALA A 206 10.38 -9.71 -16.70
C ALA A 206 9.99 -9.99 -15.24
N GLN A 207 8.89 -9.40 -14.75
CA GLN A 207 8.43 -9.54 -13.36
C GLN A 207 7.23 -10.48 -13.20
N LYS A 208 6.58 -10.91 -14.30
CA LYS A 208 5.41 -11.79 -14.25
C LYS A 208 5.71 -13.12 -13.55
N ALA A 209 6.85 -13.73 -13.84
CA ALA A 209 7.28 -14.99 -13.19
C ALA A 209 7.46 -14.83 -11.67
N THR A 210 7.95 -13.66 -11.24
CA THR A 210 8.09 -13.34 -9.81
C THR A 210 6.72 -13.30 -9.14
N LEU A 211 5.74 -12.63 -9.75
CA LEU A 211 4.38 -12.56 -9.19
C LEU A 211 3.70 -13.94 -9.12
N VAL A 212 3.86 -14.78 -10.14
CA VAL A 212 3.33 -16.16 -10.13
C VAL A 212 3.93 -16.95 -8.97
N SER A 213 5.26 -16.92 -8.80
CA SER A 213 5.91 -17.61 -7.68
C SER A 213 5.51 -17.08 -6.30
N ILE A 214 5.21 -15.77 -6.19
CA ILE A 214 4.65 -15.17 -4.97
C ILE A 214 3.28 -15.75 -4.69
N ILE A 215 2.36 -15.72 -5.65
CA ILE A 215 0.99 -16.23 -5.51
C ILE A 215 1.00 -17.72 -5.12
N GLU A 216 1.82 -18.54 -5.79
CA GLU A 216 2.01 -19.94 -5.43
C GLU A 216 2.63 -20.10 -4.03
N GLY A 217 3.58 -19.25 -3.67
CA GLY A 217 4.22 -19.23 -2.34
C GLY A 217 3.27 -18.87 -1.20
N LEU A 218 2.29 -17.99 -1.45
CA LEU A 218 1.27 -17.60 -0.46
C LEU A 218 0.45 -18.82 -0.02
N SER A 219 0.12 -19.74 -0.93
CA SER A 219 -0.64 -20.97 -0.62
C SER A 219 0.03 -21.84 0.45
N LYS A 220 1.36 -21.70 0.61
CA LYS A 220 2.17 -22.39 1.64
C LYS A 220 2.26 -21.61 2.96
N GLY A 221 1.43 -20.58 3.16
CA GLY A 221 1.34 -19.80 4.40
C GLY A 221 2.39 -18.71 4.55
N LYS A 222 3.16 -18.39 3.50
CA LYS A 222 4.12 -17.28 3.54
C LYS A 222 3.38 -15.97 3.36
N MET A 223 3.73 -14.96 4.15
CA MET A 223 3.28 -13.58 3.93
C MET A 223 4.36 -12.84 3.16
N VAL A 224 3.95 -12.07 2.16
CA VAL A 224 4.87 -11.31 1.31
C VAL A 224 4.59 -9.84 1.51
N LYS A 225 5.60 -9.10 1.97
CA LYS A 225 5.52 -7.67 2.26
C LYS A 225 6.59 -6.90 1.50
N HIS A 226 6.24 -5.70 1.08
CA HIS A 226 7.15 -4.70 0.50
C HIS A 226 7.96 -5.18 -0.71
N ILE A 227 7.35 -5.97 -1.61
CA ILE A 227 8.00 -6.31 -2.87
C ILE A 227 7.74 -5.20 -3.88
N GLU A 228 8.80 -4.61 -4.41
CA GLU A 228 8.70 -3.57 -5.42
C GLU A 228 8.52 -4.18 -6.80
N LEU A 229 7.39 -3.90 -7.43
CA LEU A 229 7.05 -4.34 -8.78
C LEU A 229 6.56 -3.13 -9.60
N GLY A 230 6.90 -3.12 -10.88
CA GLY A 230 6.49 -2.09 -11.82
C GLY A 230 5.10 -2.37 -12.37
N LEU A 231 4.13 -1.52 -11.99
CA LEU A 231 2.79 -1.53 -12.58
C LEU A 231 2.82 -0.77 -13.91
N ILE A 232 2.31 -1.40 -14.98
CA ILE A 232 2.12 -0.76 -16.27
C ILE A 232 0.74 -0.11 -16.27
N THR A 233 0.69 1.21 -16.45
CA THR A 233 -0.57 1.94 -16.60
C THR A 233 -1.19 1.73 -17.96
N LYS A 234 -2.46 2.08 -18.11
CA LYS A 234 -3.16 2.07 -19.40
C LYS A 234 -2.46 2.90 -20.49
N MET A 235 -1.68 3.91 -20.11
CA MET A 235 -0.89 4.73 -21.03
C MET A 235 0.52 4.18 -21.30
N GLY A 236 0.86 2.99 -20.78
CA GLY A 236 2.17 2.37 -20.96
C GLY A 236 3.28 2.91 -20.05
N LYS A 237 2.97 3.82 -19.10
CA LYS A 237 3.93 4.29 -18.10
C LYS A 237 4.15 3.21 -17.05
N ILE A 238 5.40 3.00 -16.63
CA ILE A 238 5.72 2.11 -15.52
C ILE A 238 5.75 2.93 -14.22
N ILE A 239 4.95 2.52 -13.24
CA ILE A 239 4.90 3.11 -11.90
C ILE A 239 5.51 2.12 -10.91
N PRO A 240 6.47 2.53 -10.06
CA PRO A 240 7.01 1.68 -9.02
C PRO A 240 6.00 1.52 -7.88
N ILE A 241 5.52 0.30 -7.64
CA ILE A 241 4.56 0.00 -6.57
C ILE A 241 5.20 -0.97 -5.57
N SER A 242 5.09 -0.67 -4.28
CA SER A 242 5.41 -1.61 -3.20
C SER A 242 4.18 -2.47 -2.88
N TRP A 243 4.26 -3.76 -3.17
CA TRP A 243 3.17 -4.70 -2.96
C TRP A 243 3.30 -5.50 -1.67
N SER A 244 2.17 -5.68 -1.01
CA SER A 244 1.98 -6.65 0.06
C SER A 244 0.82 -7.56 -0.27
N PHE A 245 1.01 -8.87 -0.11
CA PHE A 245 -0.02 -9.88 -0.37
C PHE A 245 -0.28 -10.73 0.87
N ALA A 246 -1.56 -10.97 1.15
CA ALA A 246 -2.00 -11.83 2.24
C ALA A 246 -3.14 -12.75 1.80
N LEU A 247 -3.20 -13.96 2.37
CA LEU A 247 -4.31 -14.88 2.14
C LEU A 247 -5.57 -14.42 2.88
N MET A 248 -6.71 -14.51 2.21
CA MET A 248 -8.02 -14.41 2.84
C MET A 248 -8.51 -15.82 3.18
N ARG A 249 -8.97 -16.01 4.42
CA ARG A 249 -9.51 -17.28 4.92
C ARG A 249 -10.94 -17.08 5.42
N ASP A 250 -11.77 -18.11 5.23
CA ASP A 250 -13.08 -18.18 5.86
C ASP A 250 -12.99 -18.67 7.32
N ASP A 251 -14.16 -18.76 7.97
CA ASP A 251 -14.29 -19.26 9.35
C ASP A 251 -13.77 -20.71 9.51
N ALA A 252 -13.72 -21.49 8.43
CA ALA A 252 -13.20 -22.85 8.39
C ALA A 252 -11.69 -22.92 8.07
N GLN A 253 -10.98 -21.78 8.06
CA GLN A 253 -9.56 -21.65 7.70
C GLN A 253 -9.22 -22.01 6.24
N MET A 254 -10.23 -22.17 5.38
CA MET A 254 -10.03 -22.43 3.96
C MET A 254 -9.66 -21.15 3.23
N VAL A 255 -8.72 -21.24 2.29
CA VAL A 255 -8.30 -20.09 1.48
C VAL A 255 -9.41 -19.75 0.50
N VAL A 256 -10.01 -18.57 0.66
CA VAL A 256 -11.07 -18.05 -0.21
C VAL A 256 -10.54 -17.07 -1.26
N GLY A 257 -9.33 -16.54 -1.06
CA GLY A 257 -8.70 -15.63 -2.02
C GLY A 257 -7.43 -15.00 -1.48
N ILE A 258 -6.96 -13.96 -2.15
CA ILE A 258 -5.76 -13.19 -1.80
C ILE A 258 -6.14 -11.70 -1.76
N VAL A 259 -5.66 -10.96 -0.78
CA VAL A 259 -5.70 -9.50 -0.80
C VAL A 259 -4.33 -8.96 -1.18
N GLY A 260 -4.30 -8.05 -2.14
CA GLY A 260 -3.14 -7.29 -2.57
C GLY A 260 -3.29 -5.82 -2.19
N VAL A 261 -2.28 -5.27 -1.51
CA VAL A 261 -2.17 -3.84 -1.21
C VAL A 261 -0.94 -3.30 -1.94
N GLY A 262 -1.12 -2.26 -2.73
CA GLY A 262 -0.06 -1.63 -3.53
C GLY A 262 0.11 -0.16 -3.19
N GLN A 263 1.28 0.20 -2.64
CA GLN A 263 1.63 1.58 -2.32
C GLN A 263 2.47 2.21 -3.46
N ASP A 264 2.05 3.36 -3.97
CA ASP A 264 2.81 4.10 -5.00
C ASP A 264 4.08 4.73 -4.41
N LEU A 265 5.23 4.43 -5.01
CA LEU A 265 6.54 4.94 -4.59
C LEU A 265 7.03 6.14 -5.41
N SER A 266 6.22 6.65 -6.34
CA SER A 266 6.63 7.72 -7.26
C SER A 266 7.05 8.99 -6.53
N GLU A 267 6.18 9.53 -5.68
CA GLU A 267 6.44 10.77 -4.92
C GLU A 267 7.64 10.60 -3.99
N ARG A 268 7.72 9.46 -3.30
CA ARG A 268 8.85 9.15 -2.41
C ARG A 268 10.17 9.13 -3.18
N ARG A 269 10.22 8.48 -4.35
CA ARG A 269 11.42 8.42 -5.18
C ARG A 269 11.80 9.79 -5.75
N GLU A 270 10.82 10.62 -6.12
CA GLU A 270 11.08 12.00 -6.56
C GLU A 270 11.70 12.84 -5.44
N LEU A 271 11.15 12.76 -4.23
CA LEU A 271 11.70 13.46 -3.06
C LEU A 271 13.11 12.95 -2.71
N GLU A 272 13.33 11.64 -2.70
CA GLU A 272 14.65 11.03 -2.47
C GLU A 272 15.67 11.51 -3.52
N ALA A 273 15.28 11.58 -4.81
CA ALA A 273 16.14 12.08 -5.88
C ALA A 273 16.46 13.57 -5.73
N GLN A 274 15.49 14.40 -5.33
CA GLN A 274 15.69 15.83 -5.06
C GLN A 274 16.64 16.04 -3.88
N LEU A 275 16.47 15.30 -2.79
CA LEU A 275 17.37 15.34 -1.63
C LEU A 275 18.79 14.95 -2.03
N PHE A 276 18.93 13.87 -2.80
CA PHE A 276 20.22 13.43 -3.33
C PHE A 276 20.89 14.52 -4.18
N HIS A 277 20.14 15.16 -5.07
CA HIS A 277 20.65 16.25 -5.91
C HIS A 277 21.07 17.47 -5.10
N SER A 278 20.25 17.89 -4.13
CA SER A 278 20.55 19.02 -3.23
C SER A 278 21.84 18.77 -2.44
N ALA A 279 22.01 17.57 -1.91
CA ALA A 279 23.21 17.22 -1.17
C ALA A 279 24.48 17.18 -2.04
N LYS A 280 24.35 16.76 -3.32
CA LYS A 280 25.42 16.84 -4.31
C LYS A 280 25.90 18.29 -4.51
N LEU A 281 24.96 19.22 -4.64
CA LEU A 281 25.24 20.66 -4.75
C LEU A 281 25.85 21.23 -3.46
N ALA A 282 25.41 20.78 -2.29
CA ALA A 282 25.96 21.23 -1.02
C ALA A 282 27.43 20.77 -0.82
N SER A 283 27.78 19.55 -1.22
CA SER A 283 29.18 19.06 -1.20
C SER A 283 30.08 19.90 -2.11
N LEU A 284 29.58 20.29 -3.29
CA LEU A 284 30.26 21.22 -4.19
C LEU A 284 30.50 22.58 -3.53
N GLY A 285 29.51 23.10 -2.79
CA GLY A 285 29.62 24.37 -2.07
C GLY A 285 30.77 24.41 -1.06
N VAL A 286 30.98 23.31 -0.31
CA VAL A 286 32.11 23.20 0.63
C VAL A 286 33.47 23.20 -0.08
N MET A 287 33.53 22.65 -1.29
CA MET A 287 34.75 22.59 -2.12
C MET A 287 34.95 23.81 -3.01
N ALA A 288 34.01 24.77 -3.04
CA ALA A 288 34.05 25.91 -3.94
C ALA A 288 35.36 26.72 -3.82
N GLY A 289 35.92 26.83 -2.60
CA GLY A 289 37.20 27.48 -2.37
C GLY A 289 38.40 26.75 -3.00
N GLY A 290 38.45 25.42 -2.87
CA GLY A 290 39.50 24.58 -3.45
C GLY A 290 39.44 24.54 -4.97
N ILE A 291 38.23 24.40 -5.52
CA ILE A 291 37.96 24.40 -6.96
C ILE A 291 38.29 25.75 -7.58
N ALA A 292 37.88 26.86 -6.94
CA ALA A 292 38.23 28.19 -7.39
C ALA A 292 39.76 28.39 -7.42
N HIS A 293 40.48 27.84 -6.45
CA HIS A 293 41.94 27.87 -6.45
C HIS A 293 42.54 27.00 -7.56
N GLU A 294 41.98 25.82 -7.84
CA GLU A 294 42.45 24.94 -8.91
C GLU A 294 42.19 25.48 -10.30
N ILE A 295 41.10 26.23 -10.53
CA ILE A 295 40.85 26.97 -11.77
C ILE A 295 41.76 28.20 -11.87
N ARG A 296 41.97 28.90 -10.76
CA ARG A 296 42.84 30.09 -10.71
C ARG A 296 44.29 29.75 -11.08
N ASN A 297 44.79 28.58 -10.71
CA ASN A 297 46.17 28.16 -10.98
C ASN A 297 46.54 28.13 -12.48
N PRO A 298 45.88 27.34 -13.35
CA PRO A 298 46.18 27.33 -14.78
C PRO A 298 45.86 28.68 -15.44
N LEU A 299 44.80 29.38 -15.01
CA LEU A 299 44.51 30.73 -15.50
C LEU A 299 45.60 31.74 -15.14
N GLY A 300 46.19 31.64 -13.94
CA GLY A 300 47.32 32.47 -13.52
C GLY A 300 48.56 32.22 -14.36
N ILE A 301 48.87 30.95 -14.67
CA ILE A 301 49.96 30.58 -15.58
C ILE A 301 49.73 31.14 -16.99
N SER A 302 48.51 30.98 -17.51
CA SER A 302 48.12 31.56 -18.81
C SER A 302 48.24 33.08 -18.81
N SER A 303 47.81 33.75 -17.73
CA SER A 303 47.86 35.19 -17.62
C SER A 303 49.30 35.72 -17.55
N ALA A 304 50.18 35.07 -16.79
CA ALA A 304 51.60 35.43 -16.71
C ALA A 304 52.32 35.20 -18.05
N ALA A 305 52.03 34.09 -18.74
CA ALA A 305 52.56 33.81 -20.08
C ALA A 305 52.07 34.84 -21.12
N ALA A 306 50.81 35.28 -21.04
CA ALA A 306 50.29 36.34 -21.89
C ALA A 306 50.96 37.70 -21.61
N GLN A 307 51.26 38.01 -20.34
CA GLN A 307 51.95 39.24 -19.97
C GLN A 307 53.38 39.28 -20.53
N LEU A 308 54.12 38.17 -20.46
CA LEU A 308 55.45 38.04 -21.05
C LEU A 308 55.44 38.20 -22.59
N LEU A 309 54.40 37.71 -23.26
CA LEU A 309 54.22 37.91 -24.71
C LEU A 309 53.99 39.39 -25.08
N LEU A 310 53.25 40.12 -24.25
CA LEU A 310 52.99 41.55 -24.45
C LEU A 310 54.24 42.40 -24.21
N GLU A 311 55.07 42.02 -23.25
CA GLU A 311 56.27 42.77 -22.85
C GLU A 311 57.47 42.50 -23.77
N TYR A 312 57.57 41.29 -24.34
CA TYR A 312 58.68 40.88 -25.24
C TYR A 312 58.18 40.27 -26.56
N PRO A 313 57.47 41.04 -27.41
CA PRO A 313 56.78 40.51 -28.60
C PRO A 313 57.71 39.96 -29.70
N GLU A 314 58.96 40.43 -29.75
CA GLU A 314 59.97 40.08 -30.76
C GLU A 314 60.71 38.75 -30.43
N ASN A 315 60.58 38.20 -29.22
CA ASN A 315 61.34 37.00 -28.83
C ASN A 315 60.65 35.71 -29.33
N GLU A 316 61.17 35.15 -30.42
CA GLU A 316 60.58 34.00 -31.10
C GLU A 316 60.55 32.71 -30.27
N SER A 317 61.60 32.47 -29.46
CA SER A 317 61.67 31.32 -28.55
C SER A 317 60.63 31.42 -27.44
N LEU A 318 60.48 32.62 -26.85
CA LEU A 318 59.52 32.90 -25.79
C LEU A 318 58.07 32.83 -26.31
N ARG A 319 57.85 33.23 -27.56
CA ARG A 319 56.53 33.19 -28.22
C ARG A 319 55.90 31.80 -28.19
N LYS A 320 56.67 30.82 -28.63
CA LYS A 320 56.21 29.43 -28.77
C LYS A 320 55.93 28.80 -27.41
N GLU A 321 56.80 29.04 -26.42
CA GLU A 321 56.64 28.53 -25.06
C GLU A 321 55.43 29.16 -24.36
N CYS A 322 55.26 30.48 -24.46
CA CYS A 322 54.12 31.16 -23.84
C CYS A 322 52.78 30.75 -24.48
N ALA A 323 52.73 30.60 -25.81
CA ALA A 323 51.54 30.10 -26.50
C ALA A 323 51.14 28.69 -26.03
N GLN A 324 52.11 27.79 -25.83
CA GLN A 324 51.86 26.46 -25.27
C GLN A 324 51.37 26.51 -23.81
N LYS A 325 51.95 27.37 -22.96
CA LYS A 325 51.51 27.55 -21.57
C LYS A 325 50.08 28.10 -21.49
N ILE A 326 49.74 29.07 -22.34
CA ILE A 326 48.37 29.61 -22.43
C ILE A 326 47.38 28.52 -22.84
N TYR A 327 47.67 27.80 -23.93
CA TYR A 327 46.78 26.75 -24.45
C TYR A 327 46.59 25.60 -23.45
N SER A 328 47.67 25.11 -22.85
CA SER A 328 47.61 24.04 -21.84
C SER A 328 46.87 24.48 -20.57
N GLY A 329 47.06 25.73 -20.11
CA GLY A 329 46.33 26.30 -19.00
C GLY A 329 44.83 26.40 -19.27
N ILE A 330 44.42 26.93 -20.43
CA ILE A 330 43.02 27.01 -20.84
C ILE A 330 42.40 25.61 -20.93
N LYS A 331 43.08 24.67 -21.59
CA LYS A 331 42.61 23.28 -21.72
C LYS A 331 42.38 22.63 -20.35
N ARG A 332 43.30 22.84 -19.42
CA ARG A 332 43.21 22.30 -18.06
C ARG A 332 42.07 22.93 -17.26
N ALA A 333 41.87 24.25 -17.36
CA ALA A 333 40.73 24.92 -16.73
C ALA A 333 39.39 24.41 -17.29
N SER A 334 39.28 24.24 -18.61
CA SER A 334 38.08 23.68 -19.24
C SER A 334 37.79 22.25 -18.80
N GLN A 335 38.81 21.39 -18.69
CA GLN A 335 38.65 20.02 -18.19
C GLN A 335 38.10 19.99 -16.76
N ILE A 336 38.63 20.83 -15.86
CA ILE A 336 38.14 20.94 -14.49
C ILE A 336 36.66 21.36 -14.47
N ILE A 337 36.29 22.36 -15.29
CA ILE A 337 34.89 22.83 -15.39
C ILE A 337 33.97 21.72 -15.92
N GLU A 338 34.40 20.97 -16.94
CA GLU A 338 33.62 19.86 -17.49
C GLU A 338 33.41 18.72 -16.48
N GLU A 339 34.45 18.35 -15.73
CA GLU A 339 34.36 17.32 -14.69
C GLU A 339 33.40 17.75 -13.56
N LEU A 340 33.44 19.02 -13.18
CA LEU A 340 32.50 19.63 -12.24
C LEU A 340 31.05 19.61 -12.74
N LEU A 341 30.82 19.96 -14.00
CA LEU A 341 29.48 19.99 -14.58
C LEU A 341 28.90 18.59 -14.76
N LYS A 342 29.72 17.62 -15.18
CA LYS A 342 29.36 16.18 -15.23
C LYS A 342 29.03 15.66 -13.83
N PHE A 343 29.76 16.12 -12.83
CA PHE A 343 29.44 15.82 -11.44
C PHE A 343 28.16 16.52 -10.99
N SER A 344 27.86 17.77 -11.36
CA SER A 344 26.65 18.44 -10.87
C SER A 344 25.35 17.94 -11.53
N HIS A 345 25.39 17.46 -12.77
CA HIS A 345 24.19 17.08 -13.49
C HIS A 345 23.57 15.78 -12.96
N PRO A 346 22.23 15.63 -12.99
CA PRO A 346 21.56 14.35 -12.84
C PRO A 346 21.94 13.49 -14.05
N SER A 347 22.96 12.64 -13.90
CA SER A 347 23.26 11.65 -14.92
C SER A 347 22.13 10.64 -14.99
N LYS A 348 21.62 10.33 -16.18
CA LYS A 348 20.87 9.09 -16.43
C LYS A 348 21.85 7.94 -16.21
N GLY A 349 21.94 7.50 -14.96
CA GLY A 349 22.84 6.46 -14.51
C GLY A 349 22.72 5.21 -15.37
N GLN A 350 23.81 4.81 -16.01
CA GLN A 350 23.91 3.51 -16.68
C GLN A 350 25.06 2.74 -16.06
N PHE A 351 24.78 1.51 -15.68
CA PHE A 351 25.79 0.57 -15.23
C PHE A 351 26.72 0.22 -16.39
N GLU A 352 28.01 0.49 -16.23
CA GLU A 352 29.04 0.25 -17.22
C GLU A 352 30.20 -0.58 -16.63
N PRO A 353 30.97 -1.31 -17.46
CA PRO A 353 32.22 -1.94 -17.02
C PRO A 353 33.18 -0.88 -16.47
N THR A 354 33.44 -0.93 -15.17
CA THR A 354 34.19 0.07 -14.43
C THR A 354 35.37 -0.58 -13.70
N ASN A 355 36.57 -0.08 -13.96
CA ASN A 355 37.75 -0.37 -13.14
C ASN A 355 37.71 0.53 -11.89
N ILE A 356 37.72 -0.08 -10.71
CA ILE A 356 37.63 0.63 -9.43
C ILE A 356 38.88 1.48 -9.16
N ASN A 357 40.07 1.00 -9.53
CA ASN A 357 41.30 1.76 -9.35
C ASN A 357 41.24 3.07 -10.15
N ASP A 358 40.77 3.02 -11.40
CA ASP A 358 40.63 4.21 -12.24
C ASP A 358 39.67 5.21 -11.61
N ALA A 359 38.53 4.74 -11.08
CA ALA A 359 37.57 5.61 -10.40
C ALA A 359 38.16 6.25 -9.13
N VAL A 360 38.93 5.50 -8.34
CA VAL A 360 39.63 6.02 -7.15
C VAL A 360 40.68 7.07 -7.53
N VAL A 361 41.53 6.77 -8.53
CA VAL A 361 42.61 7.66 -8.97
C VAL A 361 42.05 8.96 -9.56
N GLU A 362 41.03 8.88 -10.42
CA GLU A 362 40.38 10.06 -10.98
C GLU A 362 39.75 10.93 -9.89
N THR A 363 39.13 10.31 -8.88
CA THR A 363 38.53 11.07 -7.76
C THR A 363 39.61 11.71 -6.89
N LEU A 364 40.74 11.03 -6.65
CA LEU A 364 41.87 11.59 -5.93
C LEU A 364 42.45 12.81 -6.64
N ASN A 365 42.59 12.75 -7.97
CA ASN A 365 43.15 13.85 -8.76
C ASN A 365 42.37 15.17 -8.60
N LEU A 366 41.07 15.11 -8.28
CA LEU A 366 40.21 16.28 -8.05
C LEU A 366 40.51 17.03 -6.74
N ILE A 367 41.16 16.38 -5.77
CA ILE A 367 41.36 16.92 -4.42
C ILE A 367 42.79 16.79 -3.90
N GLU A 368 43.68 16.15 -4.66
CA GLU A 368 45.04 15.83 -4.25
C GLU A 368 45.79 17.08 -3.77
N LYS A 369 45.64 18.21 -4.47
CA LYS A 369 46.28 19.47 -4.08
C LYS A 369 45.75 20.02 -2.77
N GLN A 370 44.45 19.89 -2.51
CA GLN A 370 43.86 20.33 -1.24
C GLN A 370 44.40 19.49 -0.09
N LEU A 371 44.48 18.16 -0.27
CA LEU A 371 45.04 17.24 0.73
C LEU A 371 46.50 17.59 1.06
N VAL A 372 47.31 17.88 0.03
CA VAL A 372 48.71 18.30 0.19
C VAL A 372 48.82 19.64 0.93
N LEU A 373 47.96 20.62 0.61
CA LEU A 373 47.93 21.91 1.32
C LEU A 373 47.60 21.76 2.82
N THR A 374 46.76 20.78 3.16
CA THR A 374 46.45 20.41 4.55
C THR A 374 47.49 19.47 5.20
N ARG A 375 48.64 19.24 4.56
CA ARG A 375 49.73 18.36 5.04
C ARG A 375 49.28 16.91 5.28
N ILE A 376 48.36 16.42 4.44
CA ILE A 376 47.92 15.01 4.46
C ILE A 376 48.77 14.22 3.47
N GLU A 377 49.48 13.20 3.95
CA GLU A 377 50.22 12.25 3.14
C GLU A 377 49.27 11.19 2.58
N ILE A 378 49.31 10.94 1.27
CA ILE A 378 48.46 9.95 0.60
C ILE A 378 49.26 8.68 0.30
N LYS A 379 48.84 7.55 0.88
CA LYS A 379 49.41 6.22 0.60
C LYS A 379 48.43 5.40 -0.24
N LYS A 380 48.87 4.95 -1.42
CA LYS A 380 48.05 4.21 -2.38
C LYS A 380 48.52 2.75 -2.44
N ASN A 381 47.71 1.83 -1.92
CA ASN A 381 47.95 0.39 -1.95
C ASN A 381 46.91 -0.26 -2.86
N LEU A 382 47.00 0.01 -4.17
CA LEU A 382 45.99 -0.43 -5.14
C LEU A 382 46.41 -1.77 -5.76
N ASP A 383 45.59 -2.80 -5.65
CA ASP A 383 45.82 -4.09 -6.32
C ASP A 383 45.74 -3.90 -7.85
N SER A 384 46.84 -4.16 -8.54
CA SER A 384 46.94 -4.00 -10.00
C SER A 384 46.10 -5.00 -10.79
N HIS A 385 45.65 -6.09 -10.17
CA HIS A 385 44.85 -7.15 -10.82
C HIS A 385 43.37 -7.10 -10.42
N ILE A 386 42.88 -5.93 -10.00
CA ILE A 386 41.49 -5.79 -9.57
C ILE A 386 40.51 -6.05 -10.74
N PRO A 387 39.47 -6.88 -10.55
CA PRO A 387 38.53 -7.19 -11.60
C PRO A 387 37.65 -5.97 -11.92
N VAL A 388 37.29 -5.83 -13.19
CA VAL A 388 36.31 -4.85 -13.66
C VAL A 388 34.92 -5.27 -13.15
N ILE A 389 34.20 -4.33 -12.54
CA ILE A 389 32.84 -4.56 -12.06
C ILE A 389 31.83 -3.79 -12.91
N THR A 390 30.59 -4.24 -12.95
CA THR A 390 29.49 -3.48 -13.55
C THR A 390 28.98 -2.48 -12.53
N ALA A 391 29.20 -1.18 -12.76
CA ALA A 391 28.86 -0.13 -11.82
C ALA A 391 28.49 1.19 -12.52
N GLU A 392 27.76 2.06 -11.83
CA GLU A 392 27.60 3.44 -12.24
C GLU A 392 28.81 4.26 -11.77
N ARG A 393 29.80 4.38 -12.66
CA ARG A 393 31.09 5.02 -12.36
C ARG A 393 30.98 6.38 -11.69
N ASN A 394 30.05 7.23 -12.14
CA ASN A 394 29.87 8.58 -11.60
C ASN A 394 29.32 8.58 -10.15
N LEU A 395 28.45 7.63 -9.80
CA LEU A 395 27.97 7.48 -8.43
C LEU A 395 29.08 6.98 -7.51
N LEU A 396 29.89 6.01 -7.97
CA LEU A 396 31.04 5.53 -7.18
C LEU A 396 32.06 6.64 -6.94
N LYS A 397 32.38 7.46 -7.94
CA LYS A 397 33.23 8.65 -7.76
C LYS A 397 32.69 9.60 -6.69
N GLN A 398 31.37 9.80 -6.64
CA GLN A 398 30.73 10.61 -5.59
C GLN A 398 30.88 9.98 -4.21
N ALA A 399 30.67 8.67 -4.08
CA ALA A 399 30.89 7.96 -2.82
C ALA A 399 32.34 8.08 -2.34
N PHE A 400 33.30 7.88 -3.25
CA PHE A 400 34.73 8.00 -2.95
C PHE A 400 35.12 9.44 -2.59
N LEU A 401 34.58 10.44 -3.29
CA LEU A 401 34.83 11.85 -2.99
C LEU A 401 34.37 12.18 -1.56
N ASN A 402 33.17 11.73 -1.17
CA ASN A 402 32.66 11.91 0.19
C ASN A 402 33.59 11.26 1.23
N MET A 403 34.12 10.06 0.96
CA MET A 403 35.07 9.40 1.87
C MET A 403 36.35 10.21 2.03
N LEU A 404 36.91 10.70 0.92
CA LEU A 404 38.13 11.47 0.92
C LEU A 404 37.96 12.83 1.63
N LEU A 405 36.83 13.52 1.41
CA LEU A 405 36.51 14.77 2.10
C LEU A 405 36.31 14.57 3.60
N ASN A 406 35.66 13.46 4.00
CA ASN A 406 35.50 13.12 5.40
C ASN A 406 36.85 12.87 6.08
N ALA A 407 37.75 12.15 5.41
CA ALA A 407 39.12 11.95 5.89
C ALA A 407 39.87 13.29 6.02
N ALA A 408 39.79 14.16 5.02
CA ALA A 408 40.41 15.49 5.06
C ALA A 408 39.91 16.33 6.24
N ASN A 409 38.59 16.38 6.44
CA ASN A 409 37.95 17.10 7.53
C ASN A 409 38.24 16.49 8.92
N ALA A 410 38.63 15.22 8.98
CA ALA A 410 39.06 14.55 10.20
C ALA A 410 40.53 14.85 10.56
N MET A 411 41.32 15.38 9.61
CA MET A 411 42.76 15.64 9.72
C MET A 411 43.11 17.12 9.42
N PRO A 412 42.58 18.10 10.17
CA PRO A 412 42.83 19.53 9.91
C PRO A 412 44.30 19.95 10.07
N ASP A 413 45.05 19.25 10.94
CA ASP A 413 46.46 19.52 11.23
C ASP A 413 47.44 18.63 10.43
N GLY A 414 46.91 17.86 9.46
CA GLY A 414 47.65 16.86 8.69
C GLY A 414 47.49 15.44 9.23
N GLY A 415 48.03 14.47 8.51
CA GLY A 415 47.89 13.04 8.82
C GLY A 415 48.19 12.15 7.62
N ILE A 416 47.82 10.88 7.72
CA ILE A 416 48.03 9.89 6.65
C ILE A 416 46.69 9.35 6.20
N LEU A 417 46.39 9.49 4.91
CA LEU A 417 45.27 8.85 4.24
C LEU A 417 45.77 7.65 3.44
N THR A 418 45.43 6.44 3.87
CA THR A 418 45.76 5.20 3.17
C THR A 418 44.54 4.70 2.41
N ILE A 419 44.70 4.45 1.11
CA ILE A 419 43.65 3.93 0.24
C ILE A 419 44.11 2.57 -0.27
N THR A 420 43.36 1.54 0.07
CA THR A 420 43.67 0.16 -0.32
C THR A 420 42.55 -0.38 -1.19
N THR A 421 42.90 -1.06 -2.28
CA THR A 421 41.93 -1.83 -3.07
C THR A 421 42.39 -3.27 -3.13
N GLU A 422 41.49 -4.20 -2.83
CA GLU A 422 41.78 -5.63 -2.79
C GLU A 422 40.54 -6.45 -3.16
N THR A 423 40.70 -7.74 -3.40
CA THR A 423 39.59 -8.67 -3.66
C THR A 423 39.38 -9.60 -2.48
N ASP A 424 38.13 -9.99 -2.17
CA ASP A 424 37.85 -10.99 -1.13
C ASP A 424 38.12 -12.44 -1.59
N GLY A 425 38.82 -12.61 -2.70
CA GLY A 425 39.23 -13.89 -3.27
C GLY A 425 38.21 -14.59 -4.16
N LYS A 426 36.92 -14.19 -4.20
CA LYS A 426 35.93 -14.85 -5.09
C LYS A 426 34.90 -13.92 -5.74
N ASN A 427 34.24 -13.04 -4.98
CA ASN A 427 32.98 -12.43 -5.45
C ASN A 427 32.85 -10.93 -5.21
N SER A 428 33.84 -10.26 -4.61
CA SER A 428 33.75 -8.82 -4.40
C SER A 428 35.08 -8.09 -4.44
N VAL A 429 34.97 -6.80 -4.75
CA VAL A 429 36.04 -5.81 -4.69
C VAL A 429 35.85 -4.99 -3.42
N MET A 430 36.92 -4.83 -2.65
CA MET A 430 36.96 -4.01 -1.45
C MET A 430 37.77 -2.74 -1.69
N VAL A 431 37.24 -1.60 -1.24
CA VAL A 431 37.90 -0.29 -1.25
C VAL A 431 37.93 0.22 0.18
N ILE A 432 39.13 0.40 0.71
CA ILE A 432 39.37 0.76 2.11
C ILE A 432 39.96 2.16 2.17
N PHE A 433 39.29 3.06 2.88
CA PHE A 433 39.76 4.42 3.17
C PHE A 433 40.10 4.49 4.65
N LYS A 434 41.39 4.65 4.97
CA LYS A 434 41.89 4.73 6.33
C LYS A 434 42.56 6.07 6.59
N ASP A 435 42.02 6.86 7.51
CA ASP A 435 42.60 8.11 8.00
C ASP A 435 43.20 7.95 9.40
N THR A 436 44.12 8.86 9.75
CA THR A 436 44.69 9.00 11.10
C THR A 436 44.12 10.21 11.83
N GLY A 437 42.90 10.61 11.52
CA GLY A 437 42.27 11.80 12.06
C GLY A 437 41.73 11.61 13.48
N ARG A 438 40.86 12.54 13.89
CA ARG A 438 40.24 12.53 15.23
C ARG A 438 39.36 11.32 15.56
N GLY A 439 39.03 10.46 14.59
CA GLY A 439 38.14 9.33 14.78
C GLY A 439 36.69 9.71 15.15
N ILE A 440 35.88 8.69 15.40
CA ILE A 440 34.46 8.76 15.74
C ILE A 440 34.27 8.07 17.09
N SER A 441 33.48 8.67 17.99
CA SER A 441 33.14 8.08 19.29
C SER A 441 32.17 6.91 19.12
N ALA A 442 32.25 5.91 20.01
CA ALA A 442 31.39 4.71 19.96
C ALA A 442 29.89 5.05 19.96
N GLU A 443 29.48 6.08 20.71
CA GLU A 443 28.10 6.55 20.80
C GLU A 443 27.52 7.06 19.47
N ASN A 444 28.39 7.45 18.55
CA ASN A 444 28.01 8.05 17.27
C ASN A 444 28.12 7.08 16.09
N ILE A 445 28.82 5.94 16.24
CA ILE A 445 29.07 4.98 15.14
C ILE A 445 27.78 4.53 14.48
N ASP A 446 26.75 4.20 15.27
CA ASP A 446 25.47 3.71 14.74
C ASP A 446 24.65 4.79 14.02
N LYS A 447 24.95 6.07 14.28
CA LYS A 447 24.20 7.23 13.77
C LYS A 447 24.85 7.89 12.56
N ILE A 448 26.10 7.53 12.22
CA ILE A 448 26.84 8.26 11.17
C ILE A 448 26.23 8.13 9.77
N PHE A 449 25.40 7.10 9.55
CA PHE A 449 24.67 6.89 8.31
C PHE A 449 23.27 7.52 8.32
N ASP A 450 22.83 8.07 9.45
CA ASP A 450 21.56 8.78 9.55
C ASP A 450 21.64 10.10 8.76
N PRO A 451 20.62 10.43 7.94
CA PRO A 451 20.58 11.70 7.24
C PRO A 451 20.68 12.90 8.20
N PHE A 452 21.46 13.91 7.82
CA PHE A 452 21.70 15.16 8.58
C PHE A 452 22.51 14.99 9.86
N PHE A 453 22.94 13.79 10.21
CA PHE A 453 23.82 13.59 11.35
C PHE A 453 25.23 14.13 11.06
N THR A 454 25.70 15.07 11.89
CA THR A 454 27.08 15.56 11.82
C THR A 454 27.58 16.01 13.19
N THR A 455 28.86 15.77 13.46
CA THR A 455 29.55 16.30 14.65
C THR A 455 30.26 17.63 14.37
N MET A 456 30.08 18.19 13.17
CA MET A 456 30.70 19.45 12.76
C MET A 456 29.90 20.67 13.25
N PRO A 457 30.55 21.83 13.42
CA PRO A 457 29.85 23.08 13.68
C PRO A 457 28.83 23.41 12.58
N VAL A 458 27.75 24.10 12.96
CA VAL A 458 26.66 24.52 12.07
C VAL A 458 27.23 25.22 10.83
N GLY A 459 26.89 24.73 9.63
CA GLY A 459 27.35 25.26 8.35
C GLY A 459 28.66 24.68 7.80
N LYS A 460 29.39 23.84 8.55
CA LYS A 460 30.63 23.18 8.06
C LYS A 460 30.45 21.71 7.66
N GLY A 461 29.32 21.11 7.98
CA GLY A 461 28.97 19.75 7.58
C GLY A 461 27.50 19.66 7.21
N THR A 462 27.20 19.05 6.08
CA THR A 462 25.81 18.85 5.62
C THR A 462 25.13 17.68 6.32
N GLY A 463 25.91 16.78 6.94
CA GLY A 463 25.41 15.53 7.54
C GLY A 463 24.80 14.55 6.54
N LEU A 464 24.90 14.82 5.23
CA LEU A 464 24.31 14.01 4.16
C LEU A 464 25.33 13.13 3.43
N GLY A 465 26.63 13.41 3.58
CA GLY A 465 27.68 12.72 2.81
C GLY A 465 27.72 11.21 3.04
N LEU A 466 27.67 10.78 4.30
CA LEU A 466 27.74 9.35 4.67
C LEU A 466 26.44 8.60 4.36
N SER A 467 25.27 9.21 4.59
CA SER A 467 23.98 8.61 4.24
C SER A 467 23.84 8.43 2.72
N ILE A 468 24.37 9.37 1.93
CA ILE A 468 24.44 9.26 0.47
C ILE A 468 25.42 8.19 0.02
N THR A 469 26.61 8.14 0.62
CA THR A 469 27.55 7.06 0.33
C THR A 469 26.90 5.72 0.63
N TYR A 470 26.22 5.56 1.76
CA TYR A 470 25.49 4.33 2.09
C TYR A 470 24.47 3.96 1.01
N SER A 471 23.63 4.91 0.59
CA SER A 471 22.63 4.68 -0.49
C SER A 471 23.27 4.33 -1.82
N ILE A 472 24.37 4.99 -2.21
CA ILE A 472 25.13 4.68 -3.43
C ILE A 472 25.68 3.26 -3.37
N ILE A 473 26.30 2.87 -2.25
CA ILE A 473 26.86 1.53 -2.10
C ILE A 473 25.75 0.48 -2.11
N LYS A 474 24.59 0.75 -1.48
CA LYS A 474 23.42 -0.13 -1.55
C LYS A 474 22.82 -0.24 -2.95
N HIS A 475 22.78 0.84 -3.72
CA HIS A 475 22.36 0.84 -5.13
C HIS A 475 23.23 -0.10 -5.99
N HIS A 476 24.49 -0.30 -5.60
CA HIS A 476 25.41 -1.25 -6.22
C HIS A 476 25.39 -2.64 -5.57
N GLU A 477 24.39 -2.97 -4.75
CA GLU A 477 24.29 -4.22 -3.98
C GLU A 477 25.50 -4.47 -3.05
N GLY A 478 26.19 -3.40 -2.66
CA GLY A 478 27.37 -3.44 -1.81
C GLY A 478 27.06 -3.27 -0.32
N THR A 479 28.14 -3.29 0.47
CA THR A 479 28.09 -2.97 1.91
C THR A 479 29.20 -2.00 2.28
N ILE A 480 28.95 -1.16 3.28
CA ILE A 480 29.96 -0.26 3.86
C ILE A 480 30.05 -0.55 5.36
N HIS A 481 31.28 -0.71 5.84
CA HIS A 481 31.59 -0.92 7.26
C HIS A 481 32.51 0.20 7.74
N VAL A 482 32.41 0.52 9.02
CA VAL A 482 33.22 1.55 9.67
C VAL A 482 33.88 0.96 10.92
N GLU A 483 35.17 1.19 11.05
CA GLU A 483 35.93 0.93 12.26
C GLU A 483 36.59 2.23 12.68
N SER A 484 36.27 2.74 13.86
CA SER A 484 36.80 4.01 14.33
C SER A 484 37.04 3.98 15.82
N THR A 485 38.07 4.69 16.26
CA THR A 485 38.31 4.96 17.67
C THR A 485 38.66 6.43 17.82
N ALA A 486 37.96 7.12 18.75
CA ALA A 486 38.24 8.52 19.03
C ALA A 486 39.74 8.75 19.32
N GLY A 487 40.33 9.70 18.61
CA GLY A 487 41.74 10.06 18.66
C GLY A 487 42.71 9.16 17.87
N LYS A 488 42.24 8.07 17.22
CA LYS A 488 43.11 7.11 16.49
C LYS A 488 42.82 7.00 14.99
N GLY A 489 41.84 7.74 14.48
CA GLY A 489 41.42 7.73 13.08
C GLY A 489 40.24 6.81 12.79
N THR A 490 39.84 6.79 11.52
CA THR A 490 38.70 6.01 11.01
C THR A 490 39.10 5.18 9.81
N THR A 491 38.52 3.98 9.69
CA THR A 491 38.62 3.11 8.54
C THR A 491 37.23 2.83 8.00
N PHE A 492 36.98 3.22 6.76
CA PHE A 492 35.78 2.84 6.02
C PHE A 492 36.12 1.76 5.01
N THR A 493 35.37 0.67 5.04
CA THR A 493 35.54 -0.47 4.12
C THR A 493 34.28 -0.61 3.27
N ILE A 494 34.42 -0.34 1.97
CA ILE A 494 33.36 -0.47 0.97
C ILE A 494 33.56 -1.79 0.22
N LYS A 495 32.53 -2.64 0.18
CA LYS A 495 32.53 -3.94 -0.50
C LYS A 495 31.51 -3.93 -1.63
N LEU A 496 31.96 -4.16 -2.87
CA LEU A 496 31.16 -4.13 -4.10
C LEU A 496 31.16 -5.51 -4.78
N PRO A 497 30.01 -6.06 -5.19
CA PRO A 497 29.94 -7.38 -5.80
C PRO A 497 30.48 -7.42 -7.24
N ILE A 498 31.18 -8.50 -7.59
CA ILE A 498 31.58 -8.82 -8.96
C ILE A 498 30.43 -9.59 -9.61
N LYS A 499 29.56 -8.90 -10.37
CA LYS A 499 28.50 -9.58 -11.14
C LYS A 499 29.15 -10.37 -12.28
N LYS A 500 29.17 -11.70 -12.18
CA LYS A 500 29.53 -12.58 -13.30
C LYS A 500 28.51 -12.37 -14.42
N LYS A 501 28.97 -12.11 -15.65
CA LYS A 501 28.14 -12.34 -16.84
C LYS A 501 27.63 -13.77 -16.76
N ILE A 502 26.31 -13.94 -16.66
CA ILE A 502 25.69 -15.22 -16.93
C ILE A 502 25.92 -15.45 -18.43
N ASN A 503 26.88 -16.30 -18.78
CA ASN A 503 26.96 -16.83 -20.13
C ASN A 503 25.71 -17.69 -20.32
N SER A 504 24.74 -17.16 -21.04
CA SER A 504 23.55 -17.88 -21.50
C SER A 504 23.91 -18.77 -22.69
N GLU A 505 24.85 -19.69 -22.52
CA GLU A 505 25.17 -20.74 -23.49
C GLU A 505 25.71 -21.94 -22.71
N GLU A 506 24.82 -22.76 -22.16
CA GLU A 506 25.02 -24.19 -21.92
C GLU A 506 23.75 -24.78 -21.26
N GLY A 507 23.11 -25.73 -21.95
CA GLY A 507 22.15 -26.64 -21.32
C GLY A 507 20.73 -26.65 -21.89
N CYS A 508 20.57 -26.99 -23.17
CA CYS A 508 19.37 -27.71 -23.61
C CYS A 508 19.79 -28.86 -24.53
N ASN A 509 20.33 -29.91 -23.91
CA ASN A 509 20.34 -31.26 -24.45
C ASN A 509 19.75 -32.14 -23.35
N VAL A 510 18.45 -32.40 -23.43
CA VAL A 510 17.72 -33.70 -23.40
C VAL A 510 16.23 -33.38 -23.37
#